data_AF-A0A950YCV0-F1
#
_entry.id   AF-A0A950YCV0-F1
#
_cell.length_a   1.000
_cell.length_b   1.000
_cell.length_c   1.000
_cell.angle_alpha   90.00
_cell.angle_beta   90.00
_cell.angle_gamma   90.00
#
_symmetry.space_group_name_H-M   'P 1'
#
loop_
_entity.id
_entity.type
_entity.pdbx_description
1 polymer ?
#
loop_
_entity_poly.entity_id
_entity_poly.type
_entity_poly.pdbx_seq_one_letter_code
_entity_poly.pdbx_strand_id
1 'polypeptide(L)'
;MGSTRRFAGICAVLAGTLGLASVPVASAAPPAGGSQTGTCVLGNGAGRIKHVIYLQFDNVHLRRDNPNVPSDLEQMPHLLNFLKGNGTVLNKQYTVLISHTAAGIVSSLTGLYPDRMGLTETNSYDYYQPNGIPTFTSAFKYWTSPVSSTDPLPNVVNGDSGAPKTAPAPWASYTRDGCDVGNVSVANTVLENNSIAPGGDIANVYGNPSPEASEPAALRTTDFVGISVHCAQVTTSVCANNPHARPDPLPDEPGGYNGYSALFGAKYVDPAITGSQAAVNDINGHPIKDSAGNPGFPGFDGMSAANSLGYVAQMQEAGIPVTFAYISDVHDNHAGGGAYGPGESGYVAALKAYDDDFAKFFARLAADGINKRNTLFVVTADENDHFAGQ
;
A
#
# COMPACT_ATOMS: atom_id res chain seq x y z
N MET A 1 -34.18 -15.60 -62.11
CA MET A 1 -34.91 -16.53 -61.22
C MET A 1 -34.35 -16.37 -59.81
N GLY A 2 -35.06 -16.01 -58.75
CA GLY A 2 -36.41 -15.50 -58.58
C GLY A 2 -36.42 -14.38 -57.51
N SER A 3 -37.43 -13.53 -57.63
CA SER A 3 -37.82 -12.42 -56.75
C SER A 3 -38.34 -12.94 -55.40
N THR A 4 -38.29 -12.20 -54.29
CA THR A 4 -39.35 -11.26 -53.78
C THR A 4 -39.03 -10.91 -52.30
N ARG A 5 -39.41 -9.82 -51.62
CA ARG A 5 -40.45 -8.75 -51.69
C ARG A 5 -40.00 -7.59 -50.74
N ARG A 6 -40.11 -6.30 -51.14
CA ARG A 6 -41.09 -5.22 -50.74
C ARG A 6 -41.00 -4.75 -49.26
N PHE A 7 -41.22 -3.50 -48.81
CA PHE A 7 -41.96 -2.27 -49.21
C PHE A 7 -41.25 -1.06 -48.53
N ALA A 8 -41.00 0.09 -49.18
CA ALA A 8 -41.82 1.33 -49.24
C ALA A 8 -42.16 2.04 -47.89
N GLY A 9 -41.85 3.33 -47.79
CA GLY A 9 -42.39 4.23 -46.76
C GLY A 9 -41.73 5.61 -46.71
N ILE A 10 -42.19 6.55 -47.55
CA ILE A 10 -41.92 7.99 -47.48
C ILE A 10 -42.82 8.63 -46.42
N CYS A 11 -42.31 9.55 -45.58
CA CYS A 11 -43.02 10.78 -45.17
C CYS A 11 -42.11 11.73 -44.38
N ALA A 12 -41.96 12.94 -44.91
CA ALA A 12 -41.35 14.09 -44.24
C ALA A 12 -42.38 14.81 -43.36
N VAL A 13 -42.03 15.23 -42.15
CA VAL A 13 -42.80 16.19 -41.35
C VAL A 13 -41.88 17.04 -40.46
N LEU A 14 -41.82 18.33 -40.81
CA LEU A 14 -41.77 19.55 -39.99
C LEU A 14 -40.74 19.67 -38.84
N ALA A 15 -39.76 20.54 -39.10
CA ALA A 15 -38.93 21.19 -38.08
C ALA A 15 -39.79 22.14 -37.22
N GLY A 16 -39.99 21.78 -35.95
CA GLY A 16 -40.55 22.63 -34.91
C GLY A 16 -39.46 23.05 -33.94
N THR A 17 -39.17 24.35 -33.90
CA THR A 17 -38.25 25.00 -32.96
C THR A 17 -38.81 24.96 -31.53
N LEU A 18 -38.14 24.25 -30.62
CA LEU A 18 -38.26 24.47 -29.18
C LEU A 18 -36.96 25.09 -28.67
N GLY A 19 -37.05 26.37 -28.30
CA GLY A 19 -36.00 27.06 -27.56
C GLY A 19 -35.88 26.48 -26.15
N LEU A 20 -34.80 25.75 -25.91
CA LEU A 20 -34.32 25.46 -24.57
C LEU A 20 -33.36 26.58 -24.17
N ALA A 21 -33.81 27.44 -23.25
CA ALA A 21 -32.94 28.37 -22.56
C ALA A 21 -31.89 27.57 -21.78
N SER A 22 -30.63 27.64 -22.20
CA SER A 22 -29.49 27.11 -21.48
C SER A 22 -29.29 27.95 -20.21
N VAL A 23 -29.62 27.36 -19.07
CA VAL A 23 -29.17 27.89 -17.78
C VAL A 23 -27.66 27.63 -17.71
N PRO A 24 -26.80 28.65 -17.54
CA PRO A 24 -25.38 28.39 -17.32
C PRO A 24 -25.25 27.69 -15.97
N VAL A 25 -24.90 26.41 -15.99
CA VAL A 25 -24.36 25.75 -14.81
C VAL A 25 -23.01 26.42 -14.58
N ALA A 26 -22.95 27.31 -13.58
CA ALA A 26 -21.68 27.82 -13.09
C ALA A 26 -20.90 26.61 -12.55
N SER A 27 -19.96 26.10 -13.35
CA SER A 27 -18.90 25.23 -12.85
C SER A 27 -18.08 26.06 -11.87
N ALA A 28 -18.39 25.92 -10.57
CA ALA A 28 -17.49 26.40 -9.54
C ALA A 28 -16.16 25.66 -9.73
N ALA A 29 -15.13 26.40 -10.14
CA ALA A 29 -13.77 25.90 -10.09
C ALA A 29 -13.50 25.44 -8.64
N PRO A 30 -12.90 24.26 -8.41
CA PRO A 30 -12.48 23.90 -7.07
C PRO A 30 -11.53 24.98 -6.56
N PRO A 31 -11.63 25.41 -5.29
CA PRO A 31 -10.69 26.37 -4.75
C PRO A 31 -9.28 25.81 -4.87
N ALA A 32 -8.37 26.61 -5.43
CA ALA A 32 -6.95 26.31 -5.46
C ALA A 32 -6.45 26.04 -4.03
N GLY A 33 -5.64 24.99 -3.86
CA GLY A 33 -5.16 24.49 -2.57
C GLY A 33 -4.54 25.57 -1.70
N GLY A 34 -5.32 26.05 -0.73
CA GLY A 34 -4.80 26.71 0.46
C GLY A 34 -4.51 25.64 1.51
N SER A 35 -3.39 25.76 2.23
CA SER A 35 -3.11 24.92 3.40
C SER A 35 -4.34 24.87 4.30
N GLN A 36 -4.94 23.69 4.44
CA GLN A 36 -6.04 23.54 5.37
C GLN A 36 -5.44 23.63 6.78
N THR A 37 -5.94 24.54 7.59
CA THR A 37 -5.67 24.58 9.04
C THR A 37 -6.43 23.47 9.79
N GLY A 38 -6.92 22.47 9.06
CA GLY A 38 -7.76 21.39 9.57
C GLY A 38 -6.91 20.31 10.25
N THR A 39 -7.39 19.84 11.40
CA THR A 39 -6.91 18.62 12.03
C THR A 39 -7.40 17.41 11.25
N CYS A 40 -6.59 16.35 11.09
CA CYS A 40 -7.01 15.07 10.52
C CYS A 40 -8.39 14.64 11.04
N VAL A 41 -9.33 14.36 10.13
CA VAL A 41 -10.70 13.94 10.47
C VAL A 41 -10.90 12.49 10.04
N LEU A 42 -11.18 11.61 11.01
CA LEU A 42 -11.51 10.21 10.75
C LEU A 42 -12.94 9.88 11.24
N GLY A 43 -13.52 8.82 10.67
CA GLY A 43 -14.84 8.31 11.08
C GLY A 43 -15.98 9.28 10.82
N ASN A 44 -15.94 10.02 9.70
CA ASN A 44 -16.93 11.04 9.31
C ASN A 44 -17.16 12.13 10.37
N GLY A 45 -16.14 12.45 11.18
CA GLY A 45 -16.25 13.46 12.23
C GLY A 45 -17.07 13.03 13.45
N ALA A 46 -17.47 11.74 13.54
CA ALA A 46 -18.18 11.18 14.70
C ALA A 46 -17.30 11.07 15.96
N GLY A 47 -16.03 11.49 15.88
CA GLY A 47 -15.14 11.80 16.99
C GLY A 47 -14.57 10.61 17.76
N ARG A 48 -14.96 9.37 17.42
CA ARG A 48 -14.50 8.18 18.14
C ARG A 48 -13.18 7.63 17.61
N ILE A 49 -13.04 7.54 16.27
CA ILE A 49 -11.83 7.04 15.63
C ILE A 49 -10.85 8.19 15.40
N LYS A 50 -9.62 7.98 15.85
CA LYS A 50 -8.49 8.91 15.73
C LYS A 50 -7.30 8.28 15.01
N HIS A 51 -7.29 6.96 14.89
CA HIS A 51 -6.21 6.20 14.25
C HIS A 51 -6.79 5.09 13.37
N VAL A 52 -6.09 4.79 12.29
CA VAL A 52 -6.30 3.60 11.45
C VAL A 52 -4.98 2.83 11.41
N ILE A 53 -5.02 1.57 11.80
CA ILE A 53 -3.88 0.65 11.73
C ILE A 53 -4.33 -0.54 10.89
N TYR A 54 -3.79 -0.64 9.68
CA TYR A 54 -4.05 -1.73 8.75
C TYR A 54 -2.78 -2.58 8.66
N LEU A 55 -2.90 -3.85 9.05
CA LEU A 55 -1.81 -4.82 9.01
C LEU A 55 -2.17 -5.90 8.00
N GLN A 56 -1.29 -6.10 7.03
CA GLN A 56 -1.41 -7.10 6.00
C GLN A 56 -0.24 -8.06 6.14
N PHE A 57 -0.54 -9.28 6.55
CA PHE A 57 0.45 -10.35 6.54
C PHE A 57 0.63 -10.87 5.13
N ASP A 58 1.87 -11.22 4.83
CA ASP A 58 2.17 -12.21 3.81
C ASP A 58 1.67 -13.56 4.33
N ASN A 59 0.66 -14.11 3.64
CA ASN A 59 0.32 -15.52 3.73
C ASN A 59 -0.02 -16.10 5.13
N VAL A 60 -0.67 -15.36 6.03
CA VAL A 60 -1.09 -15.88 7.36
C VAL A 60 -2.51 -16.44 7.38
N HIS A 61 -2.71 -17.62 8.00
CA HIS A 61 -3.96 -18.37 7.96
C HIS A 61 -4.66 -18.47 9.33
N LEU A 62 -6.00 -18.44 9.29
CA LEU A 62 -6.85 -18.93 10.39
C LEU A 62 -7.31 -20.38 10.17
N ARG A 63 -7.25 -20.85 8.93
CA ARG A 63 -7.58 -22.24 8.60
C ARG A 63 -6.39 -23.12 9.00
N ARG A 64 -6.68 -24.27 9.60
CA ARG A 64 -5.66 -25.30 9.85
C ARG A 64 -5.40 -26.08 8.56
N ASP A 65 -4.17 -26.05 8.08
CA ASP A 65 -3.72 -26.90 6.97
C ASP A 65 -3.60 -28.36 7.40
N ASN A 66 -2.98 -28.60 8.57
CA ASN A 66 -3.02 -29.89 9.25
C ASN A 66 -4.03 -29.82 10.40
N PRO A 67 -5.09 -30.65 10.43
CA PRO A 67 -6.11 -30.57 11.48
C PRO A 67 -5.56 -30.78 12.91
N ASN A 68 -4.40 -31.44 13.04
CA ASN A 68 -3.75 -31.71 14.31
C ASN A 68 -2.78 -30.61 14.77
N VAL A 69 -2.51 -29.60 13.94
CA VAL A 69 -1.66 -28.45 14.26
C VAL A 69 -2.55 -27.21 14.33
N PRO A 70 -2.43 -26.36 15.38
CA PRO A 70 -3.15 -25.10 15.41
C PRO A 70 -2.77 -24.20 14.22
N SER A 71 -3.70 -23.41 13.72
CA SER A 71 -3.43 -22.40 12.69
C SER A 71 -2.53 -21.30 13.22
N ASP A 72 -1.97 -20.50 12.32
CA ASP A 72 -1.05 -19.40 12.60
C ASP A 72 -1.64 -18.45 13.64
N LEU A 73 -2.87 -18.00 13.42
CA LEU A 73 -3.57 -17.13 14.36
C LEU A 73 -3.92 -17.83 15.68
N GLU A 74 -4.16 -19.14 15.70
CA GLU A 74 -4.32 -19.87 16.97
C GLU A 74 -3.01 -19.98 17.76
N GLN A 75 -1.86 -19.94 17.07
CA GLN A 75 -0.53 -19.89 17.66
C GLN A 75 -0.07 -18.46 18.00
N MET A 76 -0.82 -17.44 17.57
CA MET A 76 -0.68 -16.03 17.96
C MET A 76 -1.85 -15.54 18.85
N PRO A 77 -2.03 -16.10 20.07
CA PRO A 77 -3.18 -15.80 20.92
C PRO A 77 -3.30 -14.33 21.35
N HIS A 78 -2.22 -13.56 21.49
CA HIS A 78 -2.33 -12.12 21.81
C HIS A 78 -3.03 -11.36 20.69
N LEU A 79 -2.67 -11.62 19.43
CA LEU A 79 -3.35 -11.07 18.26
C LEU A 79 -4.79 -11.59 18.16
N LEU A 80 -4.98 -12.91 18.20
CA LEU A 80 -6.32 -13.51 18.03
C LEU A 80 -7.31 -13.06 19.12
N ASN A 81 -6.87 -13.00 20.38
CA ASN A 81 -7.70 -12.51 21.48
C ASN A 81 -7.92 -11.00 21.37
N PHE A 82 -6.94 -10.25 20.85
CA PHE A 82 -7.12 -8.83 20.58
C PHE A 82 -8.26 -8.61 19.59
N LEU A 83 -8.24 -9.32 18.46
CA LEU A 83 -9.25 -9.24 17.40
C LEU A 83 -10.63 -9.70 17.88
N LYS A 84 -10.72 -10.81 18.60
CA LYS A 84 -11.99 -11.33 19.15
C LYS A 84 -12.59 -10.46 20.26
N GLY A 85 -11.76 -9.78 21.03
CA GLY A 85 -12.21 -9.08 22.24
C GLY A 85 -13.05 -7.81 22.00
N ASN A 86 -12.91 -7.16 20.84
CA ASN A 86 -13.70 -5.96 20.48
C ASN A 86 -13.89 -5.80 18.95
N GLY A 87 -13.77 -6.89 18.20
CA GLY A 87 -13.81 -6.89 16.74
C GLY A 87 -14.54 -8.11 16.20
N THR A 88 -14.50 -8.26 14.88
CA THR A 88 -15.03 -9.44 14.19
C THR A 88 -13.89 -10.13 13.47
N VAL A 89 -13.76 -11.44 13.67
CA VAL A 89 -12.81 -12.27 12.92
C VAL A 89 -13.60 -13.05 11.90
N LEU A 90 -13.28 -12.83 10.62
CA LEU A 90 -13.82 -13.61 9.51
C LEU A 90 -12.85 -14.73 9.19
N ASN A 91 -13.35 -15.97 9.11
CA ASN A 91 -12.53 -17.14 8.75
C ASN A 91 -12.70 -17.55 7.27
N LYS A 92 -13.27 -16.65 6.46
CA LYS A 92 -13.54 -16.84 5.03
C LYS A 92 -13.22 -15.56 4.29
N GLN A 93 -11.94 -15.27 4.16
CA GLN A 93 -11.43 -14.28 3.24
C GLN A 93 -10.97 -15.03 1.99
N TYR A 94 -11.53 -14.66 0.84
CA TYR A 94 -11.11 -15.19 -0.45
C TYR A 94 -10.21 -14.15 -1.10
N THR A 95 -8.96 -14.50 -1.34
CA THR A 95 -8.01 -13.65 -2.07
C THR A 95 -8.31 -13.65 -3.57
N VAL A 96 -7.55 -12.88 -4.32
CA VAL A 96 -7.65 -12.73 -5.77
C VAL A 96 -7.19 -13.99 -6.52
N LEU A 97 -7.51 -14.04 -7.81
CA LEU A 97 -7.09 -15.10 -8.72
C LEU A 97 -6.27 -14.47 -9.85
N ILE A 98 -5.02 -14.86 -10.09
CA ILE A 98 -4.16 -15.78 -9.32
C ILE A 98 -3.77 -15.11 -7.97
N SER A 99 -3.63 -15.87 -6.88
CA SER A 99 -3.16 -15.31 -5.60
C SER A 99 -1.66 -15.11 -5.66
N HIS A 100 -1.20 -13.87 -5.55
CA HIS A 100 0.15 -13.53 -5.12
C HIS A 100 0.19 -12.14 -4.45
N THR A 101 1.27 -11.88 -3.73
CA THR A 101 1.56 -10.73 -2.85
C THR A 101 1.12 -9.40 -3.44
N ALA A 102 1.63 -9.01 -4.61
CA ALA A 102 1.38 -7.69 -5.20
C ALA A 102 -0.13 -7.45 -5.42
N ALA A 103 -0.79 -8.36 -6.11
CA ALA A 103 -2.21 -8.21 -6.41
C ALA A 103 -3.10 -8.41 -5.17
N GLY A 104 -2.74 -9.33 -4.27
CA GLY A 104 -3.46 -9.57 -3.01
C GLY A 104 -3.46 -8.35 -2.10
N ILE A 105 -2.30 -7.72 -1.93
CA ILE A 105 -2.14 -6.46 -1.19
C ILE A 105 -2.97 -5.35 -1.85
N VAL A 106 -2.69 -5.05 -3.11
CA VAL A 106 -3.31 -3.90 -3.80
C VAL A 106 -4.83 -4.05 -3.91
N SER A 107 -5.34 -5.27 -4.13
CA SER A 107 -6.79 -5.51 -4.19
C SER A 107 -7.46 -5.32 -2.84
N SER A 108 -6.78 -5.64 -1.74
CA SER A 108 -7.30 -5.41 -0.39
C SER A 108 -7.35 -3.91 -0.04
N LEU A 109 -6.43 -3.10 -0.60
CA LEU A 109 -6.38 -1.66 -0.40
C LEU A 109 -7.38 -0.88 -1.28
N THR A 110 -7.62 -1.36 -2.49
CA THR A 110 -8.45 -0.65 -3.51
C THR A 110 -9.87 -1.18 -3.62
N GLY A 111 -10.11 -2.43 -3.24
CA GLY A 111 -11.35 -3.15 -3.51
C GLY A 111 -11.55 -3.50 -4.99
N LEU A 112 -10.51 -3.41 -5.81
CA LEU A 112 -10.53 -3.76 -7.23
C LEU A 112 -9.95 -5.15 -7.46
N TYR A 113 -10.46 -5.87 -8.46
CA TYR A 113 -9.82 -7.08 -8.94
C TYR A 113 -8.55 -6.76 -9.73
N PRO A 114 -7.57 -7.69 -9.83
CA PRO A 114 -6.28 -7.39 -10.43
C PRO A 114 -6.36 -7.00 -11.92
N ASP A 115 -7.35 -7.51 -12.66
CA ASP A 115 -7.62 -7.13 -14.06
C ASP A 115 -8.01 -5.66 -14.23
N ARG A 116 -8.51 -5.03 -13.16
CA ARG A 116 -8.90 -3.62 -13.13
C ARG A 116 -7.75 -2.70 -12.73
N MET A 117 -6.56 -3.27 -12.49
CA MET A 117 -5.37 -2.53 -12.02
C MET A 117 -4.09 -2.90 -12.77
N GLY A 118 -4.17 -3.70 -13.84
CA GLY A 118 -3.01 -4.09 -14.64
C GLY A 118 -2.08 -5.10 -13.95
N LEU A 119 -2.57 -5.80 -12.91
CA LEU A 119 -1.82 -6.75 -12.09
C LEU A 119 -2.30 -8.19 -12.27
N THR A 120 -2.67 -8.59 -13.49
CA THR A 120 -3.39 -9.85 -13.75
C THR A 120 -2.61 -11.12 -13.42
N GLU A 121 -1.29 -11.13 -13.66
CA GLU A 121 -0.39 -12.22 -13.24
C GLU A 121 0.39 -11.83 -11.97
N THR A 122 -0.06 -10.78 -11.27
CA THR A 122 0.32 -10.39 -9.90
C THR A 122 1.74 -9.87 -9.68
N ASN A 123 2.71 -10.65 -9.22
CA ASN A 123 4.05 -10.21 -8.78
C ASN A 123 4.95 -9.77 -9.94
N SER A 124 4.80 -10.40 -11.11
CA SER A 124 5.51 -10.04 -12.33
C SER A 124 4.82 -10.66 -13.53
N TYR A 125 4.98 -10.07 -14.71
CA TYR A 125 4.30 -10.52 -15.90
C TYR A 125 5.09 -10.21 -17.17
N ASP A 126 4.86 -11.02 -18.20
CA ASP A 126 5.14 -10.65 -19.58
C ASP A 126 3.91 -9.98 -20.18
N TYR A 127 4.12 -8.90 -20.95
CA TYR A 127 3.08 -8.28 -21.76
C TYR A 127 3.55 -8.12 -23.21
N TYR A 128 2.60 -8.13 -24.14
CA TYR A 128 2.88 -7.97 -25.56
C TYR A 128 2.82 -6.50 -25.97
N GLN A 129 3.93 -5.99 -26.48
CA GLN A 129 3.95 -4.69 -27.16
C GLN A 129 3.21 -4.77 -28.51
N PRO A 130 2.85 -3.63 -29.15
CA PRO A 130 2.23 -3.61 -30.47
C PRO A 130 3.05 -4.31 -31.58
N ASN A 131 4.37 -4.45 -31.39
CA ASN A 131 5.26 -5.18 -32.30
C ASN A 131 5.24 -6.71 -32.10
N GLY A 132 4.47 -7.22 -31.13
CA GLY A 132 4.36 -8.64 -30.83
C GLY A 132 5.49 -9.23 -30.00
N ILE A 133 6.47 -8.43 -29.56
CA ILE A 133 7.58 -8.88 -28.71
C ILE A 133 7.12 -8.90 -27.24
N PRO A 134 7.24 -10.05 -26.53
CA PRO A 134 6.95 -10.10 -25.10
C PRO A 134 7.98 -9.29 -24.32
N THR A 135 7.51 -8.56 -23.32
CA THR A 135 8.33 -7.75 -22.43
C THR A 135 8.02 -8.09 -20.99
N PHE A 136 9.05 -8.48 -20.26
CA PHE A 136 8.95 -8.76 -18.84
C PHE A 136 8.90 -7.46 -18.02
N THR A 137 8.09 -7.46 -16.96
CA THR A 137 8.14 -6.47 -15.91
C THR A 137 7.77 -7.04 -14.55
N SER A 138 8.36 -6.47 -13.49
CA SER A 138 7.86 -6.64 -12.12
C SER A 138 6.64 -5.76 -11.89
N ALA A 139 5.72 -6.22 -11.05
CA ALA A 139 4.65 -5.39 -10.50
C ALA A 139 5.07 -4.59 -9.26
N PHE A 140 6.20 -4.93 -8.63
CA PHE A 140 6.72 -4.22 -7.46
C PHE A 140 7.46 -2.96 -7.90
N LYS A 141 6.71 -1.87 -8.02
CA LYS A 141 7.13 -0.51 -8.36
C LYS A 141 6.15 0.47 -7.75
N TYR A 142 6.60 1.69 -7.52
CA TYR A 142 5.71 2.72 -7.00
C TYR A 142 4.45 2.94 -7.87
N TRP A 143 3.33 3.31 -7.24
CA TRP A 143 1.99 3.40 -7.82
C TRP A 143 1.92 4.02 -9.21
N THR A 144 2.62 5.13 -9.39
CA THR A 144 2.65 5.92 -10.63
C THR A 144 3.92 5.73 -11.45
N SER A 145 4.83 4.85 -11.04
CA SER A 145 6.00 4.50 -11.84
C SER A 145 5.55 3.90 -13.18
N PRO A 146 6.26 4.16 -14.29
CA PRO A 146 5.97 3.52 -15.56
C PRO A 146 6.09 1.99 -15.49
N VAL A 147 5.25 1.30 -16.27
CA VAL A 147 5.35 -0.15 -16.49
C VAL A 147 6.73 -0.53 -17.02
N SER A 148 7.38 0.28 -17.86
CA SER A 148 8.79 0.09 -18.22
C SER A 148 9.42 1.37 -18.79
N SER A 149 10.68 1.30 -19.19
CA SER A 149 11.34 2.39 -19.94
C SER A 149 10.70 2.65 -21.30
N THR A 150 9.97 1.68 -21.87
CA THR A 150 9.32 1.76 -23.17
C THR A 150 7.79 1.83 -23.08
N ASP A 151 7.23 1.67 -21.88
CA ASP A 151 5.79 1.76 -21.62
C ASP A 151 5.54 2.77 -20.51
N PRO A 152 5.09 4.00 -20.84
CA PRO A 152 4.93 5.10 -19.90
C PRO A 152 3.64 5.01 -19.06
N LEU A 153 2.80 3.99 -19.26
CA LEU A 153 1.58 3.81 -18.46
C LEU A 153 1.93 3.56 -16.99
N PRO A 154 1.08 3.99 -16.04
CA PRO A 154 1.34 3.78 -14.62
C PRO A 154 1.33 2.30 -14.27
N ASN A 155 2.12 1.90 -13.28
CA ASN A 155 2.24 0.52 -12.82
C ASN A 155 0.91 -0.02 -12.31
N VAL A 156 0.13 0.81 -11.61
CA VAL A 156 -1.24 0.49 -11.20
C VAL A 156 -2.23 1.19 -12.13
N VAL A 157 -2.46 0.58 -13.30
CA VAL A 157 -3.30 1.13 -14.38
C VAL A 157 -4.74 0.63 -14.32
N ASN A 158 -5.70 1.54 -14.38
CA ASN A 158 -7.14 1.25 -14.48
C ASN A 158 -7.69 1.70 -15.84
N GLY A 159 -8.42 0.80 -16.51
CA GLY A 159 -9.00 1.01 -17.84
C GLY A 159 -10.50 1.32 -17.85
N ASP A 160 -11.16 1.46 -16.68
CA ASP A 160 -12.62 1.46 -16.57
C ASP A 160 -13.29 2.65 -17.23
N SER A 161 -12.53 3.74 -17.37
CA SER A 161 -12.97 4.94 -18.08
C SER A 161 -12.94 4.80 -19.61
N GLY A 162 -12.45 3.67 -20.14
CA GLY A 162 -12.15 3.47 -21.56
C GLY A 162 -10.79 4.04 -21.99
N ALA A 163 -10.02 4.61 -21.06
CA ALA A 163 -8.64 5.06 -21.25
C ALA A 163 -7.76 4.52 -20.11
N PRO A 164 -6.46 4.24 -20.36
CA PRO A 164 -5.55 3.78 -19.33
C PRO A 164 -5.19 4.96 -18.42
N LYS A 165 -5.67 4.91 -17.18
CA LYS A 165 -5.45 5.93 -16.15
C LYS A 165 -4.76 5.33 -14.95
N THR A 166 -4.14 6.14 -14.11
CA THR A 166 -3.72 5.67 -12.78
C THR A 166 -4.96 5.29 -11.96
N ALA A 167 -4.93 4.12 -11.31
CA ALA A 167 -5.97 3.73 -10.36
C ALA A 167 -6.02 4.71 -9.17
N PRO A 168 -7.19 5.00 -8.58
CA PRO A 168 -7.27 5.85 -7.39
C PRO A 168 -6.42 5.29 -6.24
N ALA A 169 -5.61 6.15 -5.63
CA ALA A 169 -4.66 5.70 -4.62
C ALA A 169 -5.32 5.52 -3.24
N PRO A 170 -4.94 4.48 -2.46
CA PRO A 170 -5.59 4.18 -1.18
C PRO A 170 -5.34 5.24 -0.09
N TRP A 171 -4.31 6.08 -0.24
CA TRP A 171 -4.01 7.16 0.70
C TRP A 171 -4.73 8.48 0.38
N ALA A 172 -5.23 8.67 -0.84
CA ALA A 172 -5.70 9.99 -1.31
C ALA A 172 -6.90 10.52 -0.53
N SER A 173 -7.80 9.63 -0.07
CA SER A 173 -8.94 10.03 0.76
C SER A 173 -8.50 10.58 2.13
N TYR A 174 -7.53 9.92 2.77
CA TYR A 174 -7.00 10.32 4.07
C TYR A 174 -6.21 11.63 4.01
N THR A 175 -5.33 11.81 3.02
CA THR A 175 -4.53 13.03 2.88
C THR A 175 -5.39 14.25 2.55
N ARG A 176 -6.49 14.07 1.81
CA ARG A 176 -7.52 15.11 1.61
C ARG A 176 -8.23 15.51 2.90
N ASP A 177 -8.44 14.56 3.81
CA ASP A 177 -9.06 14.78 5.11
C ASP A 177 -8.06 15.23 6.19
N GLY A 178 -6.86 15.65 5.80
CA GLY A 178 -5.87 16.23 6.70
C GLY A 178 -4.99 15.22 7.42
N CYS A 179 -5.00 13.95 7.01
CA CYS A 179 -4.28 12.85 7.66
C CYS A 179 -3.06 12.44 6.84
N ASP A 180 -1.87 12.48 7.46
CA ASP A 180 -0.72 11.78 6.90
C ASP A 180 -0.95 10.26 6.94
N VAL A 181 -0.45 9.55 5.93
CA VAL A 181 -0.56 8.10 5.75
C VAL A 181 0.82 7.50 5.67
N GLY A 182 1.22 6.75 6.68
CA GLY A 182 2.47 6.00 6.71
C GLY A 182 2.31 4.62 6.09
N ASN A 183 3.20 4.25 5.17
CA ASN A 183 3.25 2.90 4.61
C ASN A 183 4.56 2.23 5.00
N VAL A 184 4.42 1.01 5.52
CA VAL A 184 5.51 0.17 5.98
C VAL A 184 5.51 -1.07 5.10
N SER A 185 6.25 -0.99 4.00
CA SER A 185 6.50 -2.07 3.04
C SER A 185 5.27 -2.60 2.32
N VAL A 186 4.23 -1.78 2.24
CA VAL A 186 2.98 -2.11 1.56
C VAL A 186 3.14 -1.92 0.05
N ALA A 187 2.84 -2.96 -0.72
CA ALA A 187 3.05 -3.01 -2.16
C ALA A 187 2.50 -1.77 -2.88
N ASN A 188 3.28 -1.25 -3.82
CA ASN A 188 3.01 -0.10 -4.67
C ASN A 188 2.77 1.25 -3.97
N THR A 189 2.69 1.31 -2.64
CA THR A 189 2.57 2.55 -1.85
C THR A 189 3.91 3.09 -1.36
N VAL A 190 4.96 2.28 -1.52
CA VAL A 190 6.36 2.62 -1.23
C VAL A 190 7.17 2.54 -2.52
N LEU A 191 8.43 2.99 -2.51
CA LEU A 191 9.35 2.61 -3.58
C LEU A 191 9.74 1.16 -3.35
N GLU A 192 9.76 0.35 -4.39
CA GLU A 192 9.93 -1.11 -4.30
C GLU A 192 11.18 -1.58 -5.04
N ASN A 193 11.79 -0.70 -5.84
CA ASN A 193 13.08 -0.96 -6.46
C ASN A 193 14.03 0.23 -6.35
N ASN A 194 15.32 -0.07 -6.32
CA ASN A 194 16.40 0.91 -6.20
C ASN A 194 16.94 1.40 -7.56
N SER A 195 16.16 1.22 -8.64
CA SER A 195 16.62 1.43 -10.01
C SER A 195 16.67 2.90 -10.37
N ILE A 196 17.80 3.30 -10.96
CA ILE A 196 18.07 4.66 -11.47
C ILE A 196 17.90 4.76 -12.99
N ALA A 197 17.47 3.68 -13.63
CA ALA A 197 17.14 3.65 -15.05
C ALA A 197 15.71 4.17 -15.29
N PRO A 198 15.37 4.65 -16.50
CA PRO A 198 13.99 5.03 -16.82
C PRO A 198 12.99 3.91 -16.48
N GLY A 199 11.90 4.27 -15.79
CA GLY A 199 10.92 3.32 -15.27
C GLY A 199 11.26 2.71 -13.91
N GLY A 200 12.44 3.00 -13.34
CA GLY A 200 12.81 2.67 -11.97
C GLY A 200 12.33 3.71 -10.96
N ASP A 201 12.02 3.29 -9.73
CA ASP A 201 11.38 4.17 -8.75
C ASP A 201 12.27 5.34 -8.33
N ILE A 202 13.58 5.12 -8.16
CA ILE A 202 14.52 6.20 -7.83
C ILE A 202 14.58 7.22 -8.98
N ALA A 203 14.62 6.75 -10.22
CA ALA A 203 14.60 7.63 -11.38
C ALA A 203 13.28 8.43 -11.48
N ASN A 204 12.14 7.80 -11.16
CA ASN A 204 10.83 8.43 -11.28
C ASN A 204 10.58 9.48 -10.19
N VAL A 205 11.03 9.24 -8.95
CA VAL A 205 10.79 10.15 -7.81
C VAL A 205 11.88 11.21 -7.66
N TYR A 206 13.14 10.83 -7.81
CA TYR A 206 14.28 11.71 -7.55
C TYR A 206 14.98 12.21 -8.82
N GLY A 207 14.79 11.51 -9.95
CA GLY A 207 15.54 11.77 -11.17
C GLY A 207 16.96 11.22 -11.14
N ASN A 208 17.63 11.26 -12.29
CA ASN A 208 19.03 10.87 -12.45
C ASN A 208 19.72 11.86 -13.44
N PRO A 209 20.66 12.70 -12.98
CA PRO A 209 21.34 12.64 -11.68
C PRO A 209 20.53 13.24 -10.52
N SER A 210 20.72 12.67 -9.33
CA SER A 210 20.27 13.17 -8.03
C SER A 210 21.21 12.65 -6.92
N PRO A 211 21.26 13.27 -5.73
CA PRO A 211 21.98 12.71 -4.58
C PRO A 211 21.57 11.26 -4.29
N GLU A 212 20.27 10.98 -4.34
CA GLU A 212 19.66 9.68 -4.10
C GLU A 212 20.10 8.66 -5.16
N ALA A 213 20.09 9.04 -6.45
CA ALA A 213 20.58 8.17 -7.53
C ALA A 213 22.10 7.92 -7.51
N SER A 214 22.87 8.77 -6.82
CA SER A 214 24.33 8.67 -6.72
C SER A 214 24.80 7.66 -5.68
N GLU A 215 23.93 7.20 -4.79
CA GLU A 215 24.27 6.20 -3.78
C GLU A 215 24.53 4.82 -4.39
N PRO A 216 25.36 3.96 -3.76
CA PRO A 216 25.51 2.56 -4.16
C PRO A 216 24.15 1.85 -4.17
N ALA A 217 23.93 0.94 -5.13
CA ALA A 217 22.63 0.27 -5.31
C ALA A 217 22.11 -0.41 -4.02
N ALA A 218 22.97 -1.12 -3.29
CA ALA A 218 22.59 -1.75 -2.03
C ALA A 218 22.12 -0.72 -0.99
N LEU A 219 22.82 0.41 -0.86
CA LEU A 219 22.43 1.47 0.06
C LEU A 219 21.13 2.16 -0.36
N ARG A 220 20.90 2.34 -1.67
CA ARG A 220 19.61 2.86 -2.17
C ARG A 220 18.43 1.99 -1.77
N THR A 221 18.62 0.67 -1.66
CA THR A 221 17.57 -0.21 -1.12
C THR A 221 17.30 0.14 0.35
N THR A 222 18.32 0.16 1.19
CA THR A 222 18.19 0.47 2.62
C THR A 222 17.62 1.87 2.87
N ASP A 223 18.04 2.85 2.06
CA ASP A 223 17.75 4.26 2.28
C ASP A 223 16.41 4.69 1.68
N PHE A 224 15.99 4.14 0.54
CA PHE A 224 14.88 4.68 -0.26
C PHE A 224 13.70 3.73 -0.52
N VAL A 225 13.88 2.43 -0.30
CA VAL A 225 12.85 1.41 -0.59
C VAL A 225 12.06 1.10 0.68
N GLY A 226 10.82 0.65 0.51
CA GLY A 226 10.09 -0.08 1.54
C GLY A 226 9.38 0.77 2.60
N ILE A 227 9.63 2.08 2.69
CA ILE A 227 8.98 2.96 3.68
C ILE A 227 8.52 4.25 2.98
N SER A 228 7.32 4.74 3.29
CA SER A 228 6.85 6.05 2.81
C SER A 228 5.91 6.73 3.81
N VAL A 229 5.75 8.05 3.68
CA VAL A 229 4.65 8.80 4.28
C VAL A 229 4.05 9.70 3.22
N HIS A 230 2.78 9.48 2.84
CA HIS A 230 2.01 10.38 1.99
C HIS A 230 1.32 11.41 2.85
N CYS A 231 1.53 12.68 2.54
CA CYS A 231 1.26 13.75 3.47
C CYS A 231 0.03 14.56 3.09
N ALA A 232 -0.74 14.94 4.10
CA ALA A 232 -1.79 15.92 3.96
C ALA A 232 -1.23 17.34 3.78
N GLN A 233 -2.03 18.23 3.19
CA GLN A 233 -1.68 19.64 3.01
C GLN A 233 -1.98 20.48 4.27
N VAL A 234 -1.45 20.05 5.41
CA VAL A 234 -1.64 20.67 6.73
C VAL A 234 -0.29 21.00 7.36
N THR A 235 -0.24 22.04 8.20
CA THR A 235 1.03 22.51 8.79
C THR A 235 1.63 21.55 9.81
N THR A 236 0.83 20.60 10.32
CA THR A 236 1.28 19.56 11.26
C THR A 236 1.82 18.32 10.57
N SER A 237 1.78 18.27 9.24
CA SER A 237 2.27 17.12 8.48
C SER A 237 3.79 16.95 8.62
N VAL A 238 4.28 15.71 8.60
CA VAL A 238 5.73 15.42 8.60
C VAL A 238 6.44 15.90 7.33
N CYS A 239 5.70 16.14 6.25
CA CYS A 239 6.24 16.75 5.03
C CYS A 239 6.29 18.28 5.11
N ALA A 240 5.56 18.91 6.04
CA ALA A 240 5.51 20.36 6.12
C ALA A 240 6.89 20.95 6.45
N ASN A 241 7.43 21.77 5.54
CA ASN A 241 8.79 22.34 5.62
C ASN A 241 9.93 21.30 5.64
N ASN A 242 9.66 20.06 5.23
CA ASN A 242 10.71 19.05 5.11
C ASN A 242 11.41 19.19 3.75
N PRO A 243 12.73 19.49 3.69
CA PRO A 243 13.44 19.68 2.43
C PRO A 243 13.57 18.40 1.58
N HIS A 244 13.30 17.25 2.19
CA HIS A 244 13.30 15.95 1.51
C HIS A 244 11.92 15.52 1.03
N ALA A 245 10.86 16.28 1.35
CA ALA A 245 9.55 16.04 0.77
C ALA A 245 9.63 16.15 -0.77
N ARG A 246 8.99 15.21 -1.45
CA ARG A 246 8.88 15.17 -2.91
C ARG A 246 7.42 15.30 -3.32
N PRO A 247 7.12 15.80 -4.52
CA PRO A 247 5.76 15.74 -5.05
C PRO A 247 5.22 14.30 -5.02
N ASP A 248 3.94 14.15 -4.65
CA ASP A 248 3.20 12.88 -4.64
C ASP A 248 2.11 12.95 -5.72
N PRO A 249 2.46 12.85 -7.02
CA PRO A 249 1.51 13.15 -8.10
C PRO A 249 0.53 11.98 -8.32
N LEU A 250 -0.76 12.29 -8.28
CA LEU A 250 -1.82 11.39 -8.77
C LEU A 250 -2.64 12.11 -9.86
N PRO A 251 -2.14 12.12 -11.11
CA PRO A 251 -2.70 12.97 -12.17
C PRO A 251 -4.14 12.61 -12.57
N ASP A 252 -4.51 11.33 -12.45
CA ASP A 252 -5.84 10.82 -12.80
C ASP A 252 -6.79 10.70 -11.60
N GLU A 253 -6.35 11.12 -10.40
CA GLU A 253 -7.14 10.98 -9.19
C GLU A 253 -8.45 11.77 -9.30
N PRO A 254 -9.62 11.13 -9.11
CA PRO A 254 -10.91 11.81 -9.17
C PRO A 254 -10.96 13.02 -8.22
N GLY A 255 -11.37 14.18 -8.73
CA GLY A 255 -11.39 15.43 -7.95
C GLY A 255 -10.03 16.14 -7.83
N GLY A 256 -8.95 15.57 -8.37
CA GLY A 256 -7.61 16.14 -8.41
C GLY A 256 -6.80 15.94 -7.12
N TYR A 257 -5.48 15.92 -7.25
CA TYR A 257 -4.53 15.65 -6.17
C TYR A 257 -3.26 16.51 -6.30
N ASN A 258 -3.46 17.83 -6.44
CA ASN A 258 -2.38 18.77 -6.75
C ASN A 258 -1.71 19.31 -5.49
N GLY A 259 -0.38 19.35 -5.49
CA GLY A 259 0.43 19.96 -4.42
C GLY A 259 0.57 19.09 -3.16
N TYR A 260 0.18 17.82 -3.22
CA TYR A 260 0.49 16.84 -2.19
C TYR A 260 1.95 16.43 -2.29
N SER A 261 2.51 16.01 -1.16
CA SER A 261 3.89 15.59 -1.05
C SER A 261 3.99 14.27 -0.29
N ALA A 262 5.13 13.61 -0.43
CA ALA A 262 5.47 12.42 0.33
C ALA A 262 6.94 12.44 0.73
N LEU A 263 7.25 11.69 1.78
CA LEU A 263 8.59 11.24 2.13
C LEU A 263 8.75 9.79 1.69
N PHE A 264 9.88 9.46 1.09
CA PHE A 264 10.19 8.10 0.64
C PHE A 264 11.51 7.63 1.22
N GLY A 265 11.51 6.40 1.73
CA GLY A 265 12.69 5.76 2.26
C GLY A 265 12.93 6.01 3.74
N ALA A 266 13.50 5.01 4.42
CA ALA A 266 13.91 5.11 5.81
C ALA A 266 14.87 6.30 6.04
N LYS A 267 15.73 6.62 5.07
CA LYS A 267 16.67 7.76 5.16
C LYS A 267 15.98 9.09 5.47
N TYR A 268 14.76 9.29 4.95
CA TYR A 268 14.02 10.54 5.13
C TYR A 268 12.82 10.41 6.07
N VAL A 269 12.23 9.21 6.18
CA VAL A 269 11.11 8.95 7.08
C VAL A 269 11.59 8.79 8.52
N ASP A 270 12.62 8.00 8.79
CA ASP A 270 13.09 7.70 10.15
C ASP A 270 13.42 8.96 10.94
N PRO A 271 14.28 9.90 10.45
CA PRO A 271 14.56 11.12 11.21
C PRO A 271 13.31 12.00 11.37
N ALA A 272 12.35 11.95 10.46
CA ALA A 272 11.11 12.73 10.57
C ALA A 272 10.19 12.21 11.69
N ILE A 273 10.18 10.90 11.96
CA ILE A 273 9.30 10.28 12.96
C ILE A 273 9.98 9.93 14.29
N THR A 274 11.32 9.92 14.33
CA THR A 274 12.09 9.55 15.53
C THR A 274 12.76 10.73 16.24
N GLY A 275 12.51 11.96 15.79
CA GLY A 275 13.21 13.14 16.30
C GLY A 275 14.69 13.16 15.91
N SER A 276 14.96 12.94 14.61
CA SER A 276 16.27 12.97 13.98
C SER A 276 17.19 11.77 14.24
N GLN A 277 16.67 10.64 14.73
CA GLN A 277 17.46 9.39 14.73
C GLN A 277 17.53 8.82 13.31
N ALA A 278 18.64 8.15 13.02
CA ALA A 278 18.87 7.56 11.70
C ALA A 278 18.10 6.26 11.47
N ALA A 279 17.56 5.64 12.54
CA ALA A 279 16.82 4.40 12.48
C ALA A 279 15.60 4.45 13.41
N VAL A 280 14.49 3.92 12.93
CA VAL A 280 13.40 3.43 13.76
C VAL A 280 13.86 2.25 14.60
N ASN A 281 13.38 2.16 15.85
CA ASN A 281 13.55 0.93 16.64
C ASN A 281 12.43 -0.07 16.33
N ASP A 282 12.75 -1.36 16.26
CA ASP A 282 11.77 -2.43 16.25
C ASP A 282 10.91 -2.41 17.54
N ILE A 283 9.88 -3.26 17.62
CA ILE A 283 9.03 -3.28 18.82
C ILE A 283 9.74 -3.82 20.08
N ASN A 284 10.94 -4.38 19.92
CA ASN A 284 11.82 -4.86 20.97
C ASN A 284 12.85 -3.81 21.44
N GLY A 285 12.88 -2.64 20.80
CA GLY A 285 13.77 -1.53 21.14
C GLY A 285 15.14 -1.60 20.48
N HIS A 286 15.33 -2.44 19.46
CA HIS A 286 16.57 -2.53 18.68
C HIS A 286 16.48 -1.68 17.41
N PRO A 287 17.52 -0.92 17.04
CA PRO A 287 17.51 -0.14 15.80
C PRO A 287 17.44 -1.05 14.58
N ILE A 288 16.49 -0.78 13.68
CA ILE A 288 16.30 -1.54 12.44
C ILE A 288 17.44 -1.23 11.47
N LYS A 289 17.99 -2.29 10.88
CA LYS A 289 19.16 -2.23 10.00
C LYS A 289 19.04 -3.25 8.87
N ASP A 290 19.72 -2.99 7.77
CA ASP A 290 19.96 -3.98 6.73
C ASP A 290 20.97 -5.06 7.17
N SER A 291 21.16 -6.08 6.32
CA SER A 291 22.10 -7.18 6.56
C SER A 291 23.57 -6.75 6.65
N ALA A 292 23.91 -5.57 6.16
CA ALA A 292 25.25 -4.97 6.27
C ALA A 292 25.41 -4.10 7.53
N GLY A 293 24.34 -3.94 8.32
CA GLY A 293 24.33 -3.15 9.54
C GLY A 293 24.08 -1.65 9.31
N ASN A 294 23.70 -1.23 8.10
CA ASN A 294 23.31 0.15 7.84
C ASN A 294 21.91 0.40 8.42
N PRO A 295 21.68 1.54 9.10
CA PRO A 295 20.35 1.89 9.60
C PRO A 295 19.38 2.10 8.44
N GLY A 296 18.15 1.58 8.57
CA GLY A 296 17.09 1.79 7.58
C GLY A 296 16.34 0.51 7.22
N PHE A 297 15.79 0.47 6.01
CA PHE A 297 14.94 -0.62 5.54
C PHE A 297 15.72 -1.95 5.47
N PRO A 298 15.28 -3.02 6.16
CA PRO A 298 16.00 -4.28 6.22
C PRO A 298 15.84 -5.17 4.97
N GLY A 299 15.06 -4.72 3.98
CA GLY A 299 14.55 -5.55 2.88
C GLY A 299 13.17 -6.11 3.21
N PHE A 300 12.39 -6.46 2.18
CA PHE A 300 10.99 -6.92 2.35
C PHE A 300 10.91 -8.20 3.19
N ASP A 301 11.80 -9.17 2.94
CA ASP A 301 11.92 -10.40 3.74
C ASP A 301 12.25 -10.12 5.22
N GLY A 302 12.98 -9.03 5.48
CA GLY A 302 13.33 -8.56 6.82
C GLY A 302 12.21 -7.84 7.56
N MET A 303 11.02 -7.68 6.98
CA MET A 303 9.88 -6.98 7.61
C MET A 303 9.06 -7.88 8.53
N SER A 304 9.74 -8.46 9.53
CA SER A 304 9.12 -9.25 10.58
C SER A 304 8.13 -8.44 11.44
N ALA A 305 7.30 -9.13 12.25
CA ALA A 305 6.36 -8.46 13.16
C ALA A 305 7.06 -7.42 14.06
N ALA A 306 8.07 -7.83 14.83
CA ALA A 306 9.39 -7.19 14.81
C ALA A 306 9.45 -5.71 14.40
N ASN A 307 9.92 -5.59 13.15
CA ASN A 307 10.27 -4.37 12.47
C ASN A 307 9.02 -3.59 12.05
N SER A 308 8.03 -4.26 11.47
CA SER A 308 6.82 -3.61 10.96
C SER A 308 6.01 -2.94 12.06
N LEU A 309 5.81 -3.62 13.19
CA LEU A 309 5.08 -3.05 14.34
C LEU A 309 5.87 -1.93 15.03
N GLY A 310 7.20 -1.98 14.99
CA GLY A 310 8.08 -0.90 15.45
C GLY A 310 7.90 0.40 14.65
N TYR A 311 7.87 0.29 13.31
CA TYR A 311 7.55 1.40 12.42
C TYR A 311 6.14 1.93 12.64
N VAL A 312 5.13 1.05 12.67
CA VAL A 312 3.72 1.46 12.88
C VAL A 312 3.57 2.23 14.19
N ALA A 313 4.15 1.74 15.29
CA ALA A 313 4.07 2.43 16.57
C ALA A 313 4.71 3.82 16.51
N GLN A 314 5.93 3.95 15.96
CA GLN A 314 6.63 5.23 15.87
C GLN A 314 5.98 6.22 14.90
N MET A 315 5.39 5.75 13.80
CA MET A 315 4.60 6.62 12.92
C MET A 315 3.37 7.17 13.66
N GLN A 316 2.63 6.32 14.37
CA GLN A 316 1.46 6.72 15.15
C GLN A 316 1.82 7.70 16.28
N GLU A 317 2.94 7.46 16.98
CA GLU A 317 3.51 8.32 18.03
C GLU A 317 3.96 9.68 17.46
N ALA A 318 4.49 9.70 16.24
CA ALA A 318 4.91 10.91 15.53
C ALA A 318 3.74 11.73 14.95
N GLY A 319 2.50 11.31 15.19
CA GLY A 319 1.30 12.04 14.73
C GLY A 319 0.86 11.69 13.31
N ILE A 320 1.27 10.54 12.77
CA ILE A 320 0.75 9.96 11.53
C ILE A 320 -0.41 9.02 11.90
N PRO A 321 -1.68 9.46 11.78
CA PRO A 321 -2.82 8.74 12.34
C PRO A 321 -3.23 7.50 11.53
N VAL A 322 -2.80 7.40 10.27
CA VAL A 322 -3.14 6.28 9.37
C VAL A 322 -1.85 5.56 9.01
N THR A 323 -1.78 4.27 9.33
CA THR A 323 -0.61 3.44 9.01
C THR A 323 -1.03 2.13 8.38
N PHE A 324 -0.45 1.82 7.23
CA PHE A 324 -0.58 0.54 6.56
C PHE A 324 0.76 -0.20 6.64
N ALA A 325 0.75 -1.47 7.02
CA ALA A 325 1.97 -2.24 7.15
C ALA A 325 1.83 -3.65 6.59
N TYR A 326 2.87 -4.05 5.85
CA TYR A 326 3.15 -5.42 5.48
C TYR A 326 3.93 -6.12 6.60
N ILE A 327 3.69 -7.41 6.80
CA ILE A 327 4.48 -8.27 7.71
C ILE A 327 4.90 -9.51 6.91
N SER A 328 6.20 -9.78 6.87
CA SER A 328 6.78 -10.84 6.04
C SER A 328 6.34 -12.25 6.42
N ASP A 329 6.41 -13.14 5.43
CA ASP A 329 5.88 -14.50 5.48
C ASP A 329 6.52 -15.28 6.62
N VAL A 330 5.71 -15.62 7.61
CA VAL A 330 6.13 -16.39 8.79
C VAL A 330 6.43 -17.86 8.46
N HIS A 331 6.07 -18.31 7.25
CA HIS A 331 6.34 -19.66 6.77
C HIS A 331 7.75 -19.83 6.19
N ASP A 332 8.45 -18.76 5.79
CA ASP A 332 9.83 -18.87 5.29
C ASP A 332 10.79 -19.10 6.47
N ASN A 333 11.86 -19.85 6.23
CA ASN A 333 12.95 -20.01 7.20
C ASN A 333 13.91 -18.81 7.23
N HIS A 334 13.80 -17.91 6.26
CA HIS A 334 14.62 -16.70 6.07
C HIS A 334 16.15 -16.97 6.09
N ALA A 335 16.56 -18.21 5.78
CA ALA A 335 17.94 -18.69 5.88
C ALA A 335 18.54 -19.08 4.51
N GLY A 336 18.01 -18.52 3.42
CA GLY A 336 18.48 -18.76 2.05
C GLY A 336 17.56 -19.63 1.20
N GLY A 337 16.41 -20.05 1.74
CA GLY A 337 15.28 -20.61 1.01
C GLY A 337 14.61 -21.81 1.70
N GLY A 338 13.30 -21.94 1.52
CA GLY A 338 12.50 -23.08 1.93
C GLY A 338 11.43 -22.71 2.97
N ALA A 339 10.20 -23.15 2.73
CA ALA A 339 9.09 -22.95 3.64
C ALA A 339 8.99 -24.08 4.67
N TYR A 340 8.56 -23.73 5.88
CA TYR A 340 8.22 -24.69 6.91
C TYR A 340 6.91 -25.42 6.61
N GLY A 341 6.86 -26.70 6.97
CA GLY A 341 5.60 -27.43 7.09
C GLY A 341 4.85 -27.11 8.40
N PRO A 342 3.52 -27.33 8.46
CA PRO A 342 2.73 -27.14 9.66
C PRO A 342 3.28 -27.90 10.88
N GLY A 343 3.60 -27.16 11.94
CA GLY A 343 4.05 -27.72 13.22
C GLY A 343 5.55 -27.96 13.33
N GLU A 344 6.33 -27.59 12.32
CA GLU A 344 7.79 -27.59 12.43
C GLU A 344 8.27 -26.63 13.52
N SER A 345 9.35 -26.99 14.21
CA SER A 345 9.81 -26.24 15.38
C SER A 345 10.23 -24.80 15.06
N GLY A 346 10.85 -24.58 13.90
CA GLY A 346 11.19 -23.24 13.42
C GLY A 346 9.95 -22.40 13.20
N TYR A 347 8.92 -22.98 12.58
CA TYR A 347 7.66 -22.30 12.33
C TYR A 347 6.92 -21.91 13.63
N VAL A 348 6.78 -22.87 14.55
CA VAL A 348 6.16 -22.63 15.87
C VAL A 348 6.91 -21.55 16.65
N ALA A 349 8.25 -21.52 16.55
CA ALA A 349 9.06 -20.50 17.18
C ALA A 349 8.87 -19.11 16.55
N ALA A 350 8.76 -19.03 15.22
CA ALA A 350 8.50 -17.78 14.50
C ALA A 350 7.13 -17.19 14.88
N LEU A 351 6.07 -18.01 14.86
CA LEU A 351 4.73 -17.59 15.30
C LEU A 351 4.71 -17.15 16.77
N LYS A 352 5.47 -17.83 17.64
CA LYS A 352 5.59 -17.43 19.04
C LYS A 352 6.30 -16.08 19.21
N ALA A 353 7.31 -15.80 18.39
CA ALA A 353 7.99 -14.51 18.38
C ALA A 353 7.04 -13.40 17.91
N TYR A 354 6.30 -13.63 16.82
CA TYR A 354 5.30 -12.69 16.32
C TYR A 354 4.22 -12.42 17.37
N ASP A 355 3.74 -13.44 18.08
CA ASP A 355 2.77 -13.31 19.16
C ASP A 355 3.27 -12.41 20.31
N ASP A 356 4.53 -12.59 20.73
CA ASP A 356 5.17 -11.75 21.75
C ASP A 356 5.34 -10.31 21.27
N ASP A 357 5.65 -10.11 20.00
CA ASP A 357 5.77 -8.79 19.38
C ASP A 357 4.41 -8.08 19.32
N PHE A 358 3.32 -8.79 19.03
CA PHE A 358 1.95 -8.24 19.13
C PHE A 358 1.58 -7.84 20.56
N ALA A 359 1.96 -8.64 21.55
CA ALA A 359 1.73 -8.29 22.96
C ALA A 359 2.41 -6.97 23.32
N LYS A 360 3.68 -6.80 22.93
CA LYS A 360 4.45 -5.56 23.14
C LYS A 360 3.88 -4.39 22.36
N PHE A 361 3.47 -4.61 21.11
CA PHE A 361 2.85 -3.60 20.26
C PHE A 361 1.59 -3.01 20.88
N PHE A 362 0.65 -3.86 21.30
CA PHE A 362 -0.57 -3.38 21.93
C PHE A 362 -0.31 -2.69 23.28
N ALA A 363 0.68 -3.16 24.05
CA ALA A 363 1.08 -2.51 25.30
C ALA A 363 1.68 -1.12 25.05
N ARG A 364 2.54 -0.98 24.03
CA ARG A 364 3.18 0.28 23.62
C ARG A 364 2.13 1.30 23.17
N LEU A 365 1.28 0.93 22.21
CA LEU A 365 0.19 1.80 21.74
C LEU A 365 -0.72 2.24 22.89
N ALA A 366 -1.07 1.34 23.81
CA ALA A 366 -1.91 1.68 24.95
C ALA A 366 -1.26 2.67 25.91
N ALA A 367 0.07 2.66 26.06
CA ALA A 367 0.80 3.63 26.87
C ALA A 367 0.63 5.06 26.35
N ASP A 368 0.51 5.23 25.03
CA ASP A 368 0.25 6.52 24.37
C ASP A 368 -1.25 6.79 24.13
N GLY A 369 -2.12 5.98 24.74
CA GLY A 369 -3.57 6.15 24.65
C GLY A 369 -4.18 5.71 23.31
N ILE A 370 -3.43 5.01 22.46
CA ILE A 370 -3.89 4.42 21.20
C ILE A 370 -4.40 3.00 21.49
N ASN A 371 -5.71 2.77 21.38
CA ASN A 371 -6.32 1.50 21.78
C ASN A 371 -7.63 1.22 21.03
N LYS A 372 -8.27 0.08 21.36
CA LYS A 372 -9.50 -0.39 20.71
C LYS A 372 -10.69 0.57 20.78
N ARG A 373 -10.65 1.62 21.61
CA ARG A 373 -11.74 2.61 21.75
C ARG A 373 -11.62 3.74 20.74
N ASN A 374 -10.41 4.03 20.26
CA ASN A 374 -10.12 5.16 19.37
C ASN A 374 -9.36 4.78 18.10
N THR A 375 -9.08 3.50 17.88
CA THR A 375 -8.36 3.03 16.69
C THR A 375 -9.19 2.00 15.95
N LEU A 376 -9.29 2.17 14.63
CA LEU A 376 -9.75 1.13 13.73
C LEU A 376 -8.55 0.24 13.40
N PHE A 377 -8.57 -1.00 13.90
CA PHE A 377 -7.60 -2.02 13.52
C PHE A 377 -8.19 -2.88 12.42
N VAL A 378 -7.46 -3.04 11.32
CA VAL A 378 -7.73 -4.00 10.26
C VAL A 378 -6.54 -4.94 10.19
N VAL A 379 -6.78 -6.24 10.29
CA VAL A 379 -5.74 -7.26 10.18
C VAL A 379 -6.21 -8.28 9.14
N THR A 380 -5.40 -8.50 8.13
CA THR A 380 -5.72 -9.33 6.97
C THR A 380 -4.47 -10.04 6.46
N ALA A 381 -4.64 -10.98 5.55
CA ALA A 381 -3.56 -11.50 4.73
C ALA A 381 -3.79 -11.08 3.27
N ASP A 382 -2.72 -10.95 2.49
CA ASP A 382 -2.76 -10.80 1.03
C ASP A 382 -3.07 -12.13 0.32
N GLU A 383 -2.59 -13.23 0.90
CA GLU A 383 -2.66 -14.58 0.39
C GLU A 383 -3.19 -15.57 1.44
N ASN A 384 -3.42 -16.81 1.02
CA ASN A 384 -3.77 -17.92 1.90
C ASN A 384 -3.29 -19.23 1.24
N ASP A 385 -2.01 -19.29 0.89
CA ASP A 385 -1.41 -20.46 0.28
C ASP A 385 -1.52 -21.66 1.21
N HIS A 386 -1.89 -22.79 0.63
CA HIS A 386 -2.00 -24.04 1.38
C HIS A 386 -0.71 -24.83 1.27
N PHE A 387 -0.29 -25.42 2.39
CA PHE A 387 0.81 -26.36 2.39
C PHE A 387 0.55 -27.52 1.40
N ALA A 388 1.41 -27.61 0.38
CA ALA A 388 1.29 -28.60 -0.70
C ALA A 388 2.30 -29.77 -0.58
N GLY A 389 3.10 -29.81 0.50
CA GLY A 389 4.20 -30.76 0.68
C GLY A 389 5.55 -30.18 0.26
N GLN A 390 6.64 -30.83 0.70
CA GLN A 390 7.99 -30.64 0.17
C GLN A 390 8.34 -31.74 -0.84
#